data_AF-A0A3B9Y2X1-F1
#
_entry.id   AF-A0A3B9Y2X1-F1
#
_cell.length_a   1.000
_cell.length_b   1.000
_cell.length_c   1.000
_cell.angle_alpha   90.00
_cell.angle_beta   90.00
_cell.angle_gamma   90.00
#
_symmetry.space_group_name_H-M   'P 1'
#
loop_
_entity.id
_entity.type
_entity.pdbx_description
1 polymer ?
#
loop_
_entity_poly.entity_id
_entity_poly.type
_entity_poly.pdbx_seq_one_letter_code
_entity_poly.pdbx_strand_id
1 'polypeptide(L)'
;FFLKDVFAGGDFLRMNTVFKFYFQAWALLSITSGAGLYFILESFRPQAAVARGQLWLQRGVEGIWIAGLLLLLLASAVYPLVGTYARTNHYAQRTNSLDGIDYLQSCKVPDCDYDTAGDYTAIRWLNSHVSGDPVIVEAVGDDYSSYARISAFTGLPTPMGWVGHEYQWRVNWLNKGLNAVDFDSRKSDVDTIYTDPHSSVVMNLLARYQVQYLYVGLLEQMKYPKANLQRFSAFLHVVYSAHGVTIYQVPVS
;
A
#
# COMPACT_ATOMS: atom_id res chain seq x y z
N PHE A 1 -16.84 -19.97 -10.30
CA PHE A 1 -17.22 -18.54 -10.35
C PHE A 1 -16.03 -17.73 -9.86
N PHE A 2 -15.53 -16.77 -10.64
CA PHE A 2 -14.44 -15.87 -10.25
C PHE A 2 -14.67 -14.50 -10.89
N LEU A 3 -14.16 -13.43 -10.27
CA LEU A 3 -14.21 -12.10 -10.88
C LEU A 3 -12.98 -11.90 -11.75
N LYS A 4 -13.18 -11.83 -13.07
CA LYS A 4 -12.13 -11.58 -14.06
C LYS A 4 -11.59 -10.15 -13.92
N ASP A 5 -10.28 -9.99 -13.77
CA ASP A 5 -9.56 -8.71 -13.87
C ASP A 5 -8.17 -8.93 -14.50
N VAL A 6 -7.21 -8.04 -14.23
CA VAL A 6 -5.82 -8.09 -14.70
C VAL A 6 -5.05 -9.37 -14.33
N PHE A 7 -5.47 -10.08 -13.29
CA PHE A 7 -4.86 -11.32 -12.85
C PHE A 7 -5.44 -12.56 -13.52
N ALA A 8 -6.46 -12.40 -14.38
CA ALA A 8 -7.13 -13.52 -15.02
C ALA A 8 -6.23 -14.22 -16.04
N GLY A 9 -6.14 -15.55 -15.94
CA GLY A 9 -5.32 -16.37 -16.85
C GLY A 9 -3.84 -16.43 -16.49
N GLY A 10 -3.40 -15.74 -15.42
CA GLY A 10 -2.07 -15.88 -14.85
C GLY A 10 -2.03 -16.80 -13.62
N ASP A 11 -0.86 -16.88 -12.99
CA ASP A 11 -0.62 -17.75 -11.82
C ASP A 11 -1.30 -17.27 -10.53
N PHE A 12 -1.81 -16.03 -10.51
CA PHE A 12 -2.44 -15.40 -9.35
C PHE A 12 -3.94 -15.71 -9.21
N LEU A 13 -4.35 -16.96 -9.46
CA LEU A 13 -5.76 -17.40 -9.47
C LEU A 13 -6.54 -17.04 -8.18
N ARG A 14 -5.85 -16.97 -7.04
CA ARG A 14 -6.44 -16.58 -5.75
C ARG A 14 -6.91 -15.12 -5.71
N MET A 15 -6.29 -14.23 -6.49
CA MET A 15 -6.68 -12.82 -6.59
C MET A 15 -8.05 -12.64 -7.23
N ASN A 16 -8.49 -13.60 -8.05
CA ASN A 16 -9.78 -13.55 -8.72
C ASN A 16 -10.91 -14.28 -8.00
N THR A 17 -10.57 -15.02 -6.95
CA THR A 17 -11.49 -15.86 -6.18
C THR A 17 -11.46 -15.42 -4.73
N VAL A 18 -10.60 -16.03 -3.92
CA VAL A 18 -10.56 -15.85 -2.47
C VAL A 18 -10.44 -14.37 -2.11
N PHE A 19 -9.41 -13.65 -2.58
CA PHE A 19 -9.15 -12.28 -2.14
C PHE A 19 -10.31 -11.30 -2.36
N LYS A 20 -11.12 -11.51 -3.40
CA LYS A 20 -12.22 -10.61 -3.75
C LYS A 20 -13.51 -10.87 -2.98
N PHE A 21 -13.72 -12.10 -2.54
CA PHE A 21 -14.95 -12.52 -1.87
C PHE A 21 -14.74 -12.87 -0.39
N TYR A 22 -13.49 -12.93 0.09
CA TYR A 22 -13.15 -13.39 1.43
C TYR A 22 -13.83 -12.53 2.50
N PHE A 23 -13.69 -11.20 2.42
CA PHE A 23 -14.26 -10.30 3.41
C PHE A 23 -15.79 -10.38 3.45
N GLN A 24 -16.44 -10.43 2.29
CA GLN A 24 -17.89 -10.55 2.17
C GLN A 24 -18.38 -11.90 2.71
N ALA A 25 -17.67 -12.99 2.40
CA ALA A 25 -17.98 -14.31 2.93
C ALA A 25 -17.88 -14.35 4.47
N TRP A 26 -16.82 -13.77 5.05
CA TRP A 26 -16.66 -13.69 6.50
C TRP A 26 -17.71 -12.80 7.17
N ALA A 27 -18.09 -11.69 6.54
CA ALA A 27 -19.16 -10.83 7.05
C ALA A 27 -20.52 -11.55 7.07
N LEU A 28 -20.84 -12.32 6.01
CA LEU A 28 -22.05 -13.13 5.99
C LEU A 28 -21.99 -14.27 7.01
N LEU A 29 -20.85 -14.95 7.12
CA LEU A 29 -20.64 -16.03 8.10
C LEU A 29 -20.74 -15.52 9.54
N SER A 30 -20.25 -14.33 9.86
CA SER A 30 -20.32 -13.80 11.22
C SER A 30 -21.77 -13.55 11.66
N ILE A 31 -22.60 -12.99 10.76
CA ILE A 31 -24.03 -12.76 11.01
C ILE A 31 -24.77 -14.10 11.15
N THR A 32 -24.58 -15.02 10.20
CA THR A 32 -25.29 -16.31 10.21
C THR A 32 -24.83 -17.22 11.34
N SER A 33 -23.56 -17.14 11.77
CA SER A 33 -23.05 -17.89 12.91
C SER A 33 -23.71 -17.44 14.22
N GLY A 34 -23.99 -16.14 14.39
CA GLY A 34 -24.71 -15.63 15.57
C GLY A 34 -26.14 -16.19 15.64
N ALA A 35 -26.88 -16.15 14.53
CA ALA A 35 -28.21 -16.75 14.45
C ALA A 35 -28.18 -18.28 14.62
N GLY A 36 -27.21 -18.96 14.00
CA GLY A 36 -27.01 -20.40 14.12
C GLY A 36 -26.72 -20.82 15.56
N LEU A 37 -25.87 -20.07 16.26
CA LEU A 37 -25.58 -20.30 17.68
C LEU A 37 -26.85 -20.21 18.53
N TYR A 38 -27.70 -19.20 18.30
CA TYR A 38 -28.98 -19.09 18.99
C TYR A 38 -29.85 -20.34 18.80
N PHE A 39 -30.05 -20.80 17.56
CA PHE A 39 -30.90 -21.98 17.29
C PHE A 39 -30.30 -23.28 17.85
N ILE A 40 -28.97 -23.42 17.84
CA ILE A 40 -28.29 -24.57 18.45
C ILE A 40 -28.52 -24.56 19.97
N LEU A 41 -28.31 -23.41 20.64
CA LEU A 41 -28.55 -23.30 22.09
C LEU A 41 -30.03 -23.50 22.44
N GLU A 42 -30.95 -23.02 21.60
CA GLU A 42 -32.39 -23.25 21.75
C GLU A 42 -32.72 -24.74 21.69
N SER A 43 -32.08 -25.51 20.80
CA SER A 43 -32.31 -26.95 20.64
C SER A 43 -31.94 -27.78 21.88
N PHE A 44 -31.09 -27.24 22.77
CA PHE A 44 -30.74 -27.87 24.05
C PHE A 44 -31.72 -27.53 25.17
N ARG A 45 -32.70 -26.64 24.95
CA ARG A 45 -33.69 -26.30 25.98
C ARG A 45 -34.58 -27.51 26.29
N PRO A 46 -34.73 -27.86 27.58
CA PRO A 46 -35.54 -29.01 27.96
C PRO A 46 -37.02 -28.73 27.67
N GLN A 47 -37.69 -29.69 27.03
CA GLN A 47 -39.14 -29.65 26.83
C GLN A 47 -39.86 -29.96 28.16
N ALA A 48 -41.04 -29.38 28.36
CA ALA A 48 -41.86 -29.70 29.53
C ALA A 48 -42.29 -31.19 29.44
N ALA A 49 -41.98 -31.98 30.47
CA ALA A 49 -42.25 -33.42 30.61
C ALA A 49 -41.19 -34.42 30.06
N VAL A 50 -39.89 -34.11 30.15
CA VAL A 50 -38.81 -35.06 29.82
C VAL A 50 -38.33 -35.86 31.05
N ALA A 51 -38.08 -37.15 30.89
CA ALA A 51 -37.56 -38.02 31.95
C ALA A 51 -36.16 -37.59 32.44
N ARG A 52 -35.86 -37.77 33.75
CA ARG A 52 -34.60 -37.33 34.38
C ARG A 52 -33.33 -37.82 33.67
N GLY A 53 -33.32 -39.06 33.17
CA GLY A 53 -32.16 -39.61 32.45
C GLY A 53 -31.90 -38.93 31.11
N GLN A 54 -32.96 -38.52 30.42
CA GLN A 54 -32.86 -37.82 29.13
C GLN A 54 -32.44 -36.36 29.29
N LEU A 55 -32.84 -35.71 30.40
CA LEU A 55 -32.31 -34.40 30.80
C LEU A 55 -30.80 -34.45 31.08
N TRP A 56 -30.32 -35.49 31.77
CA TRP A 56 -28.89 -35.70 32.03
C TRP A 56 -28.09 -35.90 30.74
N LEU A 57 -28.60 -36.70 29.81
CA LEU A 57 -27.97 -36.91 28.50
C LEU A 57 -27.91 -35.60 27.69
N GLN A 58 -29.01 -34.85 27.63
CA GLN A 58 -29.06 -33.55 26.93
C GLN A 58 -28.05 -32.54 27.48
N ARG A 59 -27.97 -32.40 28.81
CA ARG A 59 -26.98 -31.53 29.48
C ARG A 59 -25.55 -31.97 29.21
N GLY A 60 -25.30 -33.27 29.13
CA GLY A 60 -24.00 -33.82 28.76
C GLY A 60 -23.58 -33.46 27.34
N VAL A 61 -24.49 -33.59 26.37
CA VAL A 61 -24.25 -33.22 24.97
C VAL A 61 -24.03 -31.71 24.84
N GLU A 62 -24.86 -30.89 25.48
CA GLU A 62 -24.70 -29.44 25.55
C GLU A 62 -23.31 -29.07 26.09
N GLY A 63 -22.90 -29.68 27.20
CA GLY A 63 -21.58 -29.46 27.81
C GLY A 63 -20.42 -29.82 26.88
N ILE A 64 -20.49 -30.98 26.20
CA ILE A 64 -19.48 -31.39 25.22
C ILE A 64 -19.43 -30.42 24.04
N TRP A 65 -20.58 -29.99 23.54
CA TRP A 65 -20.66 -29.06 22.43
C TRP A 65 -20.08 -27.69 22.79
N ILE A 66 -20.45 -27.13 23.95
CA ILE A 66 -19.90 -25.87 24.45
C ILE A 66 -18.38 -25.98 24.66
N ALA A 67 -17.91 -27.07 25.26
CA ALA A 67 -16.47 -27.30 25.43
C ALA A 67 -15.73 -27.37 24.09
N GLY A 68 -16.31 -28.04 23.09
CA GLY A 68 -15.80 -28.08 21.73
C GLY A 68 -15.76 -26.70 21.08
N LEU A 69 -16.83 -25.91 21.20
CA LEU A 69 -16.87 -24.54 20.69
C LEU A 69 -15.80 -23.66 21.36
N LEU A 70 -15.69 -23.72 22.70
CA LEU A 70 -14.68 -22.98 23.45
C LEU A 70 -13.27 -23.37 23.01
N LEU A 71 -13.00 -24.65 22.82
CA LEU A 71 -11.72 -25.13 22.32
C LEU A 71 -11.39 -24.54 20.94
N LEU A 72 -12.36 -24.54 20.01
CA LEU A 72 -12.18 -23.95 18.67
C LEU A 72 -11.96 -22.43 18.73
N LEU A 73 -12.68 -21.72 19.60
CA LEU A 73 -12.50 -20.28 19.81
C LEU A 73 -11.11 -19.97 20.37
N LEU A 74 -10.67 -20.72 21.39
CA LEU A 74 -9.34 -20.56 21.98
C LEU A 74 -8.23 -20.89 20.98
N ALA A 75 -8.38 -21.97 20.20
CA ALA A 75 -7.45 -22.31 19.13
C ALA A 75 -7.39 -21.20 18.06
N SER A 76 -8.53 -20.61 17.70
CA SER A 76 -8.60 -19.50 16.73
C SER A 76 -7.99 -18.21 17.28
N ALA A 77 -8.14 -17.95 18.58
CA ALA A 77 -7.58 -16.78 19.27
C ALA A 77 -6.05 -16.78 19.34
N VAL A 78 -5.38 -17.91 19.03
CA VAL A 78 -3.93 -17.96 18.86
C VAL A 78 -3.48 -17.07 17.69
N TYR A 79 -4.23 -17.04 16.59
CA TYR A 79 -3.84 -16.29 15.39
C TYR A 79 -3.69 -14.79 15.62
N PRO A 80 -4.64 -14.03 16.20
CA PRO A 80 -4.44 -12.60 16.44
C PRO A 80 -3.26 -12.30 17.37
N LEU A 81 -2.90 -13.23 18.28
CA LEU A 81 -1.73 -13.05 19.16
C LEU A 81 -0.41 -13.32 18.42
N VAL A 82 -0.27 -14.54 17.88
CA VAL A 82 0.98 -15.00 17.25
C VAL A 82 1.18 -14.35 15.88
N GLY A 83 0.10 -14.17 15.12
CA GLY A 83 0.12 -13.51 13.82
C GLY A 83 0.59 -12.07 13.94
N THR A 84 0.08 -11.30 14.90
CA THR A 84 0.54 -9.92 15.14
C THR A 84 2.01 -9.89 15.54
N TYR A 85 2.43 -10.76 16.45
CA TYR A 85 3.83 -10.86 16.86
C TYR A 85 4.77 -11.20 15.69
N ALA A 86 4.41 -12.16 14.84
CA ALA A 86 5.21 -12.52 13.67
C ALA A 86 5.24 -11.42 12.60
N ARG A 87 4.09 -10.77 12.34
CA ARG A 87 3.97 -9.72 11.29
C ARG A 87 4.62 -8.39 11.66
N THR A 88 4.81 -8.13 12.94
CA THR A 88 5.53 -6.94 13.44
C THR A 88 7.03 -7.17 13.56
N ASN A 89 7.55 -8.27 13.02
CA ASN A 89 8.92 -8.73 13.25
C ASN A 89 9.26 -8.73 14.75
N HIS A 90 8.41 -9.36 15.57
CA HIS A 90 8.58 -9.45 17.02
C HIS A 90 8.61 -8.09 17.74
N TYR A 91 7.92 -7.09 17.22
CA TYR A 91 7.99 -5.70 17.68
C TYR A 91 9.42 -5.14 17.70
N ALA A 92 10.26 -5.54 16.73
CA ALA A 92 11.63 -5.04 16.59
C ALA A 92 11.68 -3.52 16.39
N GLN A 93 10.68 -2.96 15.70
CA GLN A 93 10.53 -1.51 15.52
C GLN A 93 9.93 -0.90 16.81
N ARG A 94 10.76 -0.14 17.54
CA ARG A 94 10.42 0.40 18.87
C ARG A 94 10.13 1.90 18.90
N THR A 95 9.98 2.54 17.74
CA THR A 95 9.70 3.99 17.69
C THR A 95 8.42 4.34 18.47
N ASN A 96 7.46 3.39 18.60
CA ASN A 96 6.21 3.55 19.34
C ASN A 96 5.49 4.86 18.99
N SER A 97 5.63 5.27 17.73
CA SER A 97 5.08 6.50 17.20
C SER A 97 3.85 6.21 16.34
N LEU A 98 2.93 7.18 16.32
CA LEU A 98 1.82 7.19 15.36
C LEU A 98 2.18 7.96 14.08
N ASP A 99 3.38 8.56 14.02
CA ASP A 99 3.89 9.20 12.82
C ASP A 99 4.42 8.14 11.84
N GLY A 100 3.73 8.01 10.71
CA GLY A 100 3.98 6.97 9.70
C GLY A 100 5.33 7.07 8.99
N ILE A 101 6.07 8.18 9.15
CA ILE A 101 7.40 8.35 8.54
C ILE A 101 8.55 8.31 9.54
N ASP A 102 8.30 8.18 10.85
CA ASP A 102 9.38 8.21 11.86
C ASP A 102 10.43 7.11 11.64
N TYR A 103 10.03 5.95 11.12
CA TYR A 103 10.96 4.87 10.82
C TYR A 103 11.99 5.26 9.74
N LEU A 104 11.65 6.18 8.82
CA LEU A 104 12.55 6.65 7.76
C LEU A 104 13.74 7.46 8.31
N GLN A 105 13.64 7.97 9.54
CA GLN A 105 14.74 8.74 10.13
C GLN A 105 16.02 7.90 10.29
N SER A 106 15.88 6.58 10.47
CA SER A 106 17.01 5.69 10.74
C SER A 106 17.00 4.39 9.93
N CYS A 107 16.04 4.17 9.03
CA CYS A 107 15.99 2.93 8.27
C CYS A 107 17.06 2.90 7.18
N LYS A 108 17.84 1.81 7.16
CA LYS A 108 18.97 1.56 6.26
C LYS A 108 19.03 0.09 5.91
N VAL A 109 19.88 -0.28 4.96
CA VAL A 109 20.19 -1.68 4.64
C VAL A 109 20.70 -2.42 5.89
N PRO A 110 20.21 -3.63 6.21
CA PRO A 110 19.32 -4.48 5.41
C PRO A 110 17.81 -4.31 5.66
N ASP A 111 17.40 -3.48 6.63
CA ASP A 111 15.99 -3.32 7.00
C ASP A 111 15.18 -2.52 5.97
N CYS A 112 15.84 -1.64 5.22
CA CYS A 112 15.31 -0.91 4.06
C CYS A 112 16.24 -1.04 2.84
N ASP A 113 15.72 -0.76 1.64
CA ASP A 113 16.46 -0.87 0.38
C ASP A 113 17.65 0.12 0.26
N TYR A 114 17.64 1.21 1.03
CA TYR A 114 18.64 2.29 1.03
C TYR A 114 18.59 3.09 2.35
N ASP A 115 19.49 4.06 2.52
CA ASP A 115 19.46 5.01 3.63
C ASP A 115 18.36 6.06 3.42
N THR A 116 17.28 5.95 4.20
CA THR A 116 16.05 6.74 4.04
C THR A 116 16.07 8.10 4.77
N ALA A 117 17.13 8.40 5.52
CA ALA A 117 17.17 9.60 6.37
C ALA A 117 17.05 10.91 5.57
N GLY A 118 17.61 10.95 4.35
CA GLY A 118 17.46 12.10 3.45
C GLY A 118 16.00 12.34 3.07
N ASP A 119 15.29 11.28 2.69
CA ASP A 119 13.89 11.34 2.29
C ASP A 119 13.00 11.74 3.47
N TYR A 120 13.26 11.25 4.69
CA TYR A 120 12.56 11.70 5.91
C TYR A 120 12.59 13.24 6.05
N THR A 121 13.77 13.84 5.99
CA THR A 121 13.93 15.29 6.15
C THR A 121 13.26 16.08 5.03
N ALA A 122 13.36 15.59 3.78
CA ALA A 122 12.77 16.22 2.62
C ALA A 122 11.23 16.13 2.61
N ILE A 123 10.65 14.99 3.00
CA ILE A 123 9.20 14.81 3.15
C ILE A 123 8.66 15.77 4.22
N ARG A 124 9.32 15.89 5.37
CA ARG A 124 8.92 16.85 6.42
C ARG A 124 8.97 18.29 5.92
N TRP A 125 9.98 18.63 5.12
CA TRP A 125 10.09 19.95 4.50
C TRP A 125 8.94 20.20 3.52
N LEU A 126 8.67 19.27 2.60
CA LEU A 126 7.55 19.34 1.66
C LEU A 126 6.22 19.54 2.39
N ASN A 127 5.93 18.73 3.40
CA ASN A 127 4.67 18.81 4.17
C ASN A 127 4.50 20.11 4.96
N SER A 128 5.57 20.84 5.24
CA SER A 128 5.53 22.10 6.00
C SER A 128 5.64 23.36 5.13
N HIS A 129 6.17 23.25 3.91
CA HIS A 129 6.46 24.39 3.04
C HIS A 129 5.65 24.40 1.74
N VAL A 130 5.12 23.25 1.32
CA VAL A 130 4.33 23.13 0.10
C VAL A 130 2.85 23.00 0.47
N SER A 131 2.01 23.81 -0.17
CA SER A 131 0.57 23.83 0.04
C SER A 131 -0.16 23.47 -1.25
N GLY A 132 -1.37 22.93 -1.12
CA GLY A 132 -2.16 22.43 -2.25
C GLY A 132 -1.67 21.06 -2.72
N ASP A 133 -1.91 20.77 -4.00
CA ASP A 133 -1.61 19.51 -4.67
C ASP A 133 -0.68 19.68 -5.89
N PRO A 134 0.44 20.44 -5.78
CA PRO A 134 1.37 20.59 -6.89
C PRO A 134 1.98 19.24 -7.30
N VAL A 135 2.04 18.99 -8.61
CA VAL A 135 2.63 17.75 -9.14
C VAL A 135 4.14 17.74 -8.87
N ILE A 136 4.62 16.64 -8.27
CA ILE A 136 6.02 16.35 -8.02
C ILE A 136 6.49 15.15 -8.85
N VAL A 137 7.62 15.29 -9.52
CA VAL A 137 8.29 14.18 -10.21
C VAL A 137 9.27 13.50 -9.26
N GLU A 138 9.11 12.20 -9.10
CA GLU A 138 10.08 11.29 -8.48
C GLU A 138 10.35 10.10 -9.42
N ALA A 139 11.44 9.35 -9.21
CA ALA A 139 11.73 8.20 -10.04
C ALA A 139 10.64 7.12 -9.96
N VAL A 140 10.33 6.49 -11.09
CA VAL A 140 9.37 5.37 -11.16
C VAL A 140 10.09 4.03 -10.96
N GLY A 141 9.67 3.24 -9.97
CA GLY A 141 10.22 1.90 -9.74
C GLY A 141 9.22 0.79 -9.99
N ASP A 142 9.62 -0.42 -9.60
CA ASP A 142 8.75 -1.59 -9.60
C ASP A 142 7.80 -1.56 -8.39
N ASP A 143 6.68 -2.27 -8.49
CA ASP A 143 5.74 -2.42 -7.37
C ASP A 143 6.41 -3.07 -6.15
N TYR A 144 5.97 -2.71 -4.94
CA TYR A 144 6.53 -3.21 -3.66
C TYR A 144 8.01 -2.88 -3.42
N SER A 145 8.55 -1.89 -4.13
CA SER A 145 9.86 -1.29 -3.86
C SER A 145 9.70 0.03 -3.12
N SER A 146 10.80 0.63 -2.69
CA SER A 146 10.74 1.94 -2.02
C SER A 146 10.41 3.13 -2.95
N TYR A 147 10.18 2.94 -4.25
CA TYR A 147 9.79 4.05 -5.15
C TYR A 147 8.35 4.52 -4.89
N ALA A 148 7.99 5.70 -5.41
CA ALA A 148 6.73 6.40 -5.12
C ALA A 148 6.58 6.89 -3.65
N ARG A 149 7.66 6.84 -2.85
CA ARG A 149 7.63 7.25 -1.43
C ARG A 149 7.30 8.72 -1.25
N ILE A 150 7.73 9.60 -2.15
CA ILE A 150 7.58 11.05 -1.94
C ILE A 150 6.11 11.41 -2.07
N SER A 151 5.46 11.00 -3.16
CA SER A 151 4.02 11.16 -3.36
C SER A 151 3.19 10.45 -2.29
N ALA A 152 3.57 9.22 -1.90
CA ALA A 152 2.86 8.47 -0.86
C ALA A 152 2.85 9.17 0.52
N PHE A 153 3.97 9.77 0.93
CA PHE A 153 4.10 10.38 2.26
C PHE A 153 3.82 11.89 2.31
N THR A 154 3.69 12.54 1.15
CA THR A 154 3.31 13.97 1.07
C THR A 154 1.88 14.19 0.59
N GLY A 155 1.27 13.20 -0.07
CA GLY A 155 -0.02 13.36 -0.74
C GLY A 155 0.06 14.17 -2.04
N LEU A 156 1.25 14.61 -2.46
CA LEU A 156 1.46 15.31 -3.72
C LEU A 156 1.31 14.33 -4.90
N PRO A 157 0.58 14.70 -5.96
CA PRO A 157 0.45 13.85 -7.14
C PRO A 157 1.79 13.71 -7.87
N THR A 158 2.05 12.53 -8.46
CA THR A 158 3.19 12.26 -9.34
C THR A 158 2.70 11.77 -10.70
N PRO A 159 3.43 11.98 -11.82
CA PRO A 159 3.01 11.47 -13.12
C PRO A 159 2.74 9.96 -13.15
N MET A 160 3.50 9.19 -12.35
CA MET A 160 3.38 7.74 -12.23
C MET A 160 3.91 7.27 -10.88
N GLY A 161 3.09 6.52 -10.14
CA GLY A 161 3.48 5.78 -8.94
C GLY A 161 3.96 4.36 -9.28
N TRP A 162 3.43 3.37 -8.56
CA TRP A 162 3.64 1.96 -8.88
C TRP A 162 2.78 1.53 -10.08
N VAL A 163 3.45 1.25 -11.19
CA VAL A 163 2.80 1.01 -12.50
C VAL A 163 1.79 -0.13 -12.42
N GLY A 164 2.13 -1.25 -11.78
CA GLY A 164 1.24 -2.40 -11.71
C GLY A 164 0.03 -2.14 -10.81
N HIS A 165 0.18 -1.33 -9.77
CA HIS A 165 -0.94 -0.91 -8.92
C HIS A 165 -1.83 0.10 -9.65
N GLU A 166 -1.27 1.10 -10.31
CA GLU A 166 -2.07 2.03 -11.10
C GLU A 166 -2.85 1.31 -12.21
N TYR A 167 -2.24 0.33 -12.87
CA TYR A 167 -2.92 -0.52 -13.85
C TYR A 167 -4.13 -1.24 -13.25
N GLN A 168 -3.98 -1.86 -12.08
CA GLN A 168 -5.06 -2.55 -11.35
C GLN A 168 -6.25 -1.63 -11.02
N TRP A 169 -6.00 -0.36 -10.65
CA TRP A 169 -7.05 0.60 -10.33
C TRP A 169 -7.70 1.22 -11.58
N ARG A 170 -6.99 1.23 -12.71
CA ARG A 170 -7.39 1.96 -13.93
C ARG A 170 -7.83 1.07 -15.09
N VAL A 171 -7.93 -0.25 -14.93
CA VAL A 171 -8.27 -1.23 -16.00
C VAL A 171 -9.38 -0.76 -16.94
N ASN A 172 -10.53 -0.35 -16.39
CA ASN A 172 -11.68 0.07 -17.21
C ASN A 172 -11.41 1.40 -17.94
N TRP A 173 -10.62 2.29 -17.35
CA TRP A 173 -10.21 3.55 -17.95
C TRP A 173 -9.20 3.32 -19.09
N LEU A 174 -8.30 2.34 -18.93
CA LEU A 174 -7.30 1.95 -19.92
C LEU A 174 -7.88 1.21 -21.14
N ASN A 175 -9.06 0.61 -21.02
CA ASN A 175 -9.76 0.01 -22.16
C ASN A 175 -10.11 1.01 -23.28
N LYS A 176 -9.95 2.32 -23.04
CA LYS A 176 -10.01 3.36 -24.08
C LYS A 176 -8.61 3.58 -24.65
N GLY A 177 -8.43 3.33 -25.96
CA GLY A 177 -7.10 3.29 -26.59
C GLY A 177 -6.19 4.49 -26.31
N LEU A 178 -6.71 5.72 -26.33
CA LEU A 178 -5.90 6.93 -26.05
C LEU A 178 -5.41 6.99 -24.59
N ASN A 179 -6.19 6.47 -23.64
CA ASN A 179 -5.81 6.45 -22.23
C ASN A 179 -4.70 5.43 -21.95
N ALA A 180 -4.74 4.28 -22.63
CA ALA A 180 -3.66 3.30 -22.56
C ALA A 180 -2.35 3.88 -23.07
N VAL A 181 -2.39 4.57 -24.22
CA VAL A 181 -1.18 5.20 -24.79
C VAL A 181 -0.59 6.26 -23.85
N ASP A 182 -1.43 7.12 -23.23
CA ASP A 182 -0.95 8.08 -22.23
C ASP A 182 -0.38 7.37 -20.99
N PHE A 183 -1.05 6.34 -20.49
CA PHE A 183 -0.59 5.58 -19.33
C PHE A 183 0.77 4.92 -19.57
N ASP A 184 0.91 4.24 -20.70
CA ASP A 184 2.11 3.51 -21.08
C ASP A 184 3.32 4.45 -21.30
N SER A 185 3.07 5.71 -21.71
CA SER A 185 4.16 6.69 -21.93
C SER A 185 4.70 7.31 -20.64
N ARG A 186 3.92 7.37 -19.56
CA ARG A 186 4.29 8.13 -18.35
C ARG A 186 5.59 7.65 -17.71
N LYS A 187 5.81 6.34 -17.61
CA LYS A 187 7.06 5.80 -17.06
C LYS A 187 8.26 6.24 -17.91
N SER A 188 8.16 6.08 -19.24
CA SER A 188 9.24 6.50 -20.14
C SER A 188 9.45 8.00 -20.14
N ASP A 189 8.38 8.80 -20.02
CA ASP A 189 8.48 10.25 -19.95
C ASP A 189 9.20 10.69 -18.66
N VAL A 190 8.93 10.06 -17.52
CA VAL A 190 9.70 10.30 -16.28
C VAL A 190 11.17 9.90 -16.45
N ASP A 191 11.44 8.76 -17.09
CA ASP A 191 12.82 8.36 -17.42
C ASP A 191 13.51 9.40 -18.32
N THR A 192 12.81 9.95 -19.30
CA THR A 192 13.31 11.03 -20.17
C THR A 192 13.57 12.32 -19.39
N ILE A 193 12.71 12.71 -18.45
CA ILE A 193 12.94 13.87 -17.56
C ILE A 193 14.30 13.73 -16.84
N TYR A 194 14.60 12.55 -16.30
CA TYR A 194 15.85 12.32 -15.58
C TYR A 194 17.07 12.14 -16.47
N THR A 195 16.93 11.64 -17.70
CA THR A 195 18.05 11.22 -18.55
C THR A 195 18.35 12.10 -19.75
N ASP A 196 17.39 12.85 -20.30
CA ASP A 196 17.62 13.68 -21.49
C ASP A 196 18.52 14.89 -21.15
N PRO A 197 19.59 15.14 -21.92
CA PRO A 197 20.49 16.26 -21.67
C PRO A 197 19.91 17.61 -22.10
N HIS A 198 18.89 17.66 -22.95
CA HIS A 198 18.32 18.90 -23.47
C HIS A 198 17.24 19.43 -22.55
N SER A 199 17.47 20.61 -21.98
CA SER A 199 16.51 21.27 -21.07
C SER A 199 15.15 21.53 -21.74
N SER A 200 15.10 21.78 -23.05
CA SER A 200 13.84 21.98 -23.77
C SER A 200 12.94 20.74 -23.77
N VAL A 201 13.50 19.54 -23.91
CA VAL A 201 12.76 18.27 -23.83
C VAL A 201 12.20 18.08 -22.43
N VAL A 202 13.05 18.29 -21.42
CA VAL A 202 12.65 18.18 -20.01
C VAL A 202 11.54 19.18 -19.69
N MET A 203 11.70 20.46 -20.03
CA MET A 203 10.71 21.51 -19.76
C MET A 203 9.37 21.24 -20.45
N ASN A 204 9.37 20.69 -21.68
CA ASN A 204 8.14 20.29 -22.36
C ASN A 204 7.40 19.17 -21.61
N LEU A 205 8.12 18.19 -21.07
CA LEU A 205 7.51 17.12 -20.28
C LEU A 205 7.01 17.63 -18.91
N LEU A 206 7.79 18.47 -18.24
CA LEU A 206 7.36 19.12 -16.99
C LEU A 206 6.08 19.93 -17.21
N ALA A 207 5.97 20.67 -18.31
CA ALA A 207 4.77 21.41 -18.68
C ALA A 207 3.58 20.47 -19.01
N ARG A 208 3.81 19.40 -19.78
CA ARG A 208 2.76 18.40 -20.12
C ARG A 208 2.09 17.82 -18.87
N TYR A 209 2.87 17.53 -17.83
CA TYR A 209 2.39 16.96 -16.58
C TYR A 209 2.08 18.01 -15.50
N GLN A 210 2.16 19.30 -15.84
CA GLN A 210 1.92 20.42 -14.90
C GLN A 210 2.78 20.31 -13.63
N VAL A 211 4.02 19.85 -13.79
CA VAL A 211 4.98 19.64 -12.72
C VAL A 211 5.41 20.98 -12.13
N GLN A 212 5.37 21.07 -10.81
CA GLN A 212 5.89 22.23 -10.08
C GLN A 212 7.16 21.88 -9.31
N TYR A 213 7.35 20.60 -8.96
CA TYR A 213 8.54 20.14 -8.24
C TYR A 213 9.20 18.93 -8.91
N LEU A 214 10.52 18.91 -8.97
CA LEU A 214 11.32 17.76 -9.36
C LEU A 214 12.18 17.33 -8.18
N TYR A 215 12.06 16.06 -7.79
CA TYR A 215 12.79 15.47 -6.68
C TYR A 215 14.06 14.75 -7.16
N VAL A 216 15.18 14.93 -6.47
CA VAL A 216 16.41 14.13 -6.66
C VAL A 216 16.91 13.69 -5.30
N GLY A 217 16.74 12.41 -4.96
CA GLY A 217 17.34 11.77 -3.79
C GLY A 217 18.19 10.55 -4.17
N LEU A 218 18.40 9.66 -3.21
CA LEU A 218 19.28 8.50 -3.40
C LEU A 218 18.71 7.50 -4.42
N LEU A 219 17.39 7.26 -4.45
CA LEU A 219 16.78 6.37 -5.44
C LEU A 219 16.92 6.90 -6.87
N GLU A 220 16.75 8.20 -7.08
CA GLU A 220 16.97 8.82 -8.40
C GLU A 220 18.44 8.66 -8.83
N GLN A 221 19.39 8.87 -7.92
CA GLN A 221 20.83 8.69 -8.19
C GLN A 221 21.18 7.23 -8.52
N MET A 222 20.62 6.28 -7.78
CA MET A 222 20.84 4.84 -8.01
C MET A 222 20.22 4.37 -9.33
N LYS A 223 19.04 4.88 -9.68
CA LYS A 223 18.34 4.50 -10.90
C LYS A 223 19.01 5.06 -12.16
N TYR A 224 19.52 6.30 -12.09
CA TYR A 224 20.11 7.00 -13.23
C TYR A 224 21.60 7.33 -13.01
N PRO A 225 22.48 6.33 -12.80
CA PRO A 225 23.87 6.57 -12.38
C PRO A 225 24.74 7.26 -13.43
N LYS A 226 24.30 7.28 -14.69
CA LYS A 226 24.99 7.93 -15.82
C LYS A 226 24.45 9.33 -16.12
N ALA A 227 23.33 9.74 -15.52
CA ALA A 227 22.72 11.03 -15.77
C ALA A 227 23.36 12.12 -14.89
N ASN A 228 23.58 13.31 -15.45
CA ASN A 228 23.98 14.48 -14.67
C ASN A 228 22.76 15.09 -13.99
N LEU A 229 22.41 14.64 -12.78
CA LEU A 229 21.22 15.12 -12.07
C LEU A 229 21.38 16.53 -11.49
N GLN A 230 22.60 17.05 -11.41
CA GLN A 230 22.86 18.43 -10.96
C GLN A 230 22.53 19.46 -12.05
N ARG A 231 22.41 19.02 -13.32
CA ARG A 231 22.10 19.89 -14.48
C ARG A 231 20.79 20.68 -14.33
N PHE A 232 19.84 20.18 -13.54
CA PHE A 232 18.56 20.83 -13.31
C PHE A 232 18.71 22.23 -12.72
N SER A 233 19.76 22.47 -11.91
CA SER A 233 20.05 23.81 -11.35
C SER A 233 20.32 24.89 -12.39
N ALA A 234 20.64 24.51 -13.63
CA ALA A 234 20.86 25.46 -14.72
C ALA A 234 19.57 26.07 -15.27
N PHE A 235 18.41 25.46 -15.02
CA PHE A 235 17.11 25.91 -15.56
C PHE A 235 15.91 25.75 -14.62
N LEU A 236 16.08 25.15 -13.45
CA LEU A 236 15.09 25.07 -12.37
C LEU A 236 15.62 25.73 -11.09
N HIS A 237 14.73 26.16 -10.20
CA HIS A 237 15.11 26.81 -8.95
C HIS A 237 15.30 25.79 -7.82
N VAL A 238 16.46 25.76 -7.17
CA VAL A 238 16.66 24.91 -5.99
C VAL A 238 15.91 25.51 -4.81
N VAL A 239 14.92 24.78 -4.28
CA VAL A 239 14.13 25.20 -3.10
C VAL A 239 14.50 24.42 -1.84
N TYR A 240 15.10 23.25 -2.00
CA TYR A 240 15.65 22.45 -0.91
C TYR A 240 16.92 21.74 -1.38
N SER A 241 17.95 21.73 -0.54
CA SER A 241 19.20 21.01 -0.82
C SER A 241 19.89 20.64 0.50
N ALA A 242 19.57 19.48 1.04
CA ALA A 242 20.15 18.96 2.28
C ALA A 242 20.08 17.43 2.33
N HIS A 243 20.94 16.81 3.14
CA HIS A 243 20.92 15.36 3.40
C HIS A 243 20.94 14.47 2.14
N GLY A 244 21.65 14.89 1.10
CA GLY A 244 21.75 14.13 -0.16
C GLY A 244 20.52 14.22 -1.06
N VAL A 245 19.56 15.09 -0.72
CA VAL A 245 18.35 15.35 -1.49
C VAL A 245 18.35 16.79 -2.01
N THR A 246 17.96 16.98 -3.27
CA THR A 246 17.69 18.29 -3.87
C THR A 246 16.26 18.30 -4.42
N ILE A 247 15.50 19.34 -4.09
CA ILE A 247 14.17 19.59 -4.67
C ILE A 247 14.27 20.85 -5.50
N TYR A 248 13.87 20.72 -6.76
CA TYR A 248 13.83 21.81 -7.73
C TYR A 248 12.39 22.25 -7.95
N GLN A 249 12.16 23.55 -8.01
CA GLN A 249 10.88 24.15 -8.40
C GLN A 249 10.94 24.58 -9.87
N VAL A 250 9.89 24.26 -10.61
CA VAL A 250 9.72 24.68 -12.01
C VAL A 250 9.39 26.18 -12.04
N PRO A 251 10.11 27.00 -12.83
CA PRO A 251 9.81 28.41 -12.96
C PRO A 251 8.36 28.63 -13.44
N VAL A 252 7.66 29.57 -12.80
CA VAL A 252 6.32 29.98 -13.26
C VAL A 252 6.46 30.68 -14.61
N SER A 253 5.81 30.15 -15.64
CA SER A 253 5.69 30.77 -16.95
C SER A 253 4.66 31.90 -16.94
#